data_AF-A0A9E5FS68-F1
#
_entry.id   AF-A0A9E5FS68-F1
#
_cell.length_a   1.000
_cell.length_b   1.000
_cell.length_c   1.000
_cell.angle_alpha   90.00
_cell.angle_beta   90.00
_cell.angle_gamma   90.00
#
_symmetry.space_group_name_H-M   'P 1'
#
loop_
_entity.id
_entity.type
_entity.pdbx_description
1 polymer ?
#
loop_
_entity_poly.entity_id
_entity_poly.type
_entity_poly.pdbx_seq_one_letter_code
_entity_poly.pdbx_strand_id
1 'polypeptide(L)'
;MILAMKPERPRGLGSYAFWIVVIVVGLVIFGLVNQYSAGISLSSKNRTAAFERQLLYVPFAILACWLTYRLNLDQVRKQWFKIFIVAMALMFAARIPGIGVTVNGSWRWIDLGVIRLQASDLGKIALVIGLAHLLANMQRHTLGLKFNVFQLSDREPYLFTRR
;
A
#
# COMPACT_ATOMS: atom_id res chain seq x y z
N MET A 1 24.46 -1.87 33.04
CA MET A 1 23.25 -2.70 33.10
C MET A 1 22.36 -2.32 31.92
N ILE A 2 22.33 -3.11 30.85
CA ILE A 2 21.53 -2.83 29.64
C ILE A 2 20.16 -3.48 29.85
N LEU A 3 19.15 -2.70 30.18
CA LEU A 3 17.77 -3.18 30.23
C LEU A 3 17.30 -3.37 28.78
N ALA A 4 17.47 -4.59 28.27
CA ALA A 4 16.76 -5.03 27.07
C ALA A 4 15.27 -5.10 27.41
N MET A 5 14.53 -4.01 27.14
CA MET A 5 13.07 -4.06 27.24
C MET A 5 12.54 -5.09 26.26
N LYS A 6 11.91 -6.12 26.80
CA LYS A 6 11.15 -7.13 26.06
C LYS A 6 10.12 -6.38 25.21
N PRO A 7 10.06 -6.57 23.88
CA PRO A 7 9.06 -5.92 23.06
C PRO A 7 7.69 -6.28 23.63
N GLU A 8 6.94 -5.27 24.06
CA GLU A 8 5.58 -5.48 24.52
C GLU A 8 4.80 -6.13 23.37
N ARG A 9 4.31 -7.35 23.59
CA ARG A 9 3.35 -7.96 22.66
C ARG A 9 2.18 -6.99 22.57
N PRO A 10 1.81 -6.50 21.37
CA PRO A 10 0.74 -5.52 21.26
C PRO A 10 -0.56 -6.16 21.76
N ARG A 11 -0.92 -5.85 23.02
CA ARG A 11 -2.16 -6.28 23.65
C ARG A 11 -3.30 -5.60 22.88
N GLY A 12 -4.09 -6.38 22.16
CA GLY A 12 -5.26 -5.90 21.42
C GLY A 12 -5.12 -5.78 19.89
N LEU A 13 -3.94 -6.03 19.30
CA LEU A 13 -3.77 -5.94 17.84
C LEU A 13 -4.75 -6.86 17.07
N GLY A 14 -5.04 -8.04 17.62
CA GLY A 14 -5.98 -8.99 17.03
C GLY A 14 -7.42 -8.47 16.95
N SER A 15 -7.85 -7.65 17.91
CA SER A 15 -9.21 -7.08 17.93
C SER A 15 -9.36 -6.02 16.83
N TYR A 16 -8.42 -5.07 16.74
CA TYR A 16 -8.45 -4.05 15.70
C TYR A 16 -8.24 -4.62 14.30
N ALA A 17 -7.31 -5.56 14.14
CA ALA A 17 -7.09 -6.24 12.86
C ALA A 17 -8.34 -7.00 12.40
N PHE A 18 -9.05 -7.66 13.32
CA PHE A 18 -10.32 -8.32 13.03
C PHE A 18 -11.36 -7.31 12.50
N TRP A 19 -11.55 -6.18 13.17
CA TRP A 19 -12.50 -5.15 12.71
C TRP A 19 -12.13 -4.56 11.34
N ILE A 20 -10.85 -4.32 11.07
CA ILE A 20 -10.39 -3.85 9.76
C ILE A 20 -10.75 -4.88 8.67
N VAL A 21 -10.52 -6.17 8.91
CA VAL A 21 -10.86 -7.22 7.95
C VAL A 21 -12.37 -7.28 7.71
N VAL A 22 -13.19 -7.17 8.77
CA VAL A 22 -14.65 -7.14 8.64
C VAL A 22 -15.10 -5.97 7.77
N ILE A 23 -14.57 -4.77 8.00
CA ILE A 23 -14.89 -3.57 7.20
C ILE A 23 -14.46 -3.77 5.74
N VAL A 24 -13.26 -4.29 5.50
CA VAL A 24 -12.75 -4.54 4.13
C VAL A 24 -13.64 -5.53 3.38
N VAL A 25 -14.01 -6.66 4.01
CA VAL A 25 -14.92 -7.65 3.40
C VAL A 25 -16.29 -7.02 3.11
N GLY A 26 -16.82 -6.22 4.03
CA GLY A 26 -18.07 -5.48 3.84
C GLY A 26 -18.00 -4.53 2.64
N LEU A 27 -16.92 -3.78 2.49
CA LEU A 27 -16.71 -2.86 1.35
C LEU A 27 -16.54 -3.61 0.02
N VAL A 28 -15.89 -4.79 0.01
CA VAL A 28 -15.78 -5.61 -1.19
C VAL A 28 -17.15 -6.13 -1.63
N ILE A 29 -17.96 -6.65 -0.70
CA ILE A 29 -19.32 -7.11 -1.00
C ILE A 29 -20.19 -5.96 -1.49
N PHE A 30 -20.17 -4.82 -0.79
CA PHE A 30 -20.89 -3.61 -1.20
C PHE A 30 -20.50 -3.16 -2.61
N GLY A 31 -19.20 -3.16 -2.92
CA GLY A 31 -18.68 -2.83 -4.25
C GLY A 31 -19.15 -3.81 -5.33
N LEU A 32 -19.19 -5.12 -5.05
CA LEU A 32 -19.70 -6.13 -5.99
C LEU A 32 -21.21 -5.95 -6.26
N VAL A 33 -22.00 -5.69 -5.21
CA VAL A 33 -23.44 -5.42 -5.33
C VAL A 33 -23.68 -4.16 -6.16
N ASN A 34 -22.93 -3.08 -5.89
CA ASN A 34 -23.02 -1.85 -6.66
C ASN A 34 -22.67 -2.06 -8.14
N GLN A 35 -21.62 -2.83 -8.43
CA GLN A 35 -21.22 -3.12 -9.81
C GLN A 35 -22.26 -3.95 -10.56
N TYR A 36 -22.87 -4.93 -9.89
CA TYR A 36 -23.96 -5.71 -10.46
C TYR A 36 -25.18 -4.82 -10.75
N SER A 37 -25.54 -3.93 -9.82
CA SER A 37 -26.65 -2.98 -9.97
C SER A 37 -26.43 -2.00 -11.13
N ALA A 38 -25.24 -1.39 -11.21
CA ALA A 38 -24.88 -0.47 -12.29
C ALA A 38 -24.89 -1.17 -13.66
N GLY A 39 -24.44 -2.42 -13.73
CA GLY A 39 -24.46 -3.22 -14.95
C GLY A 39 -25.86 -3.42 -15.52
N ILE A 40 -26.89 -3.56 -14.68
CA ILE A 40 -28.28 -3.75 -15.10
C ILE A 40 -28.86 -2.50 -15.80
N SER A 41 -28.40 -1.30 -15.42
CA SER A 41 -28.88 -0.02 -15.97
C SER A 41 -28.37 0.26 -17.40
N LEU A 42 -27.25 -0.35 -17.81
CA LEU A 42 -26.66 -0.17 -19.14
C LEU A 42 -27.25 -1.19 -20.14
N SER A 43 -28.16 -0.71 -20.99
CA SER A 43 -28.86 -1.44 -22.06
C SER A 43 -27.93 -1.90 -23.21
N SER A 44 -26.87 -2.65 -22.91
CA SER A 44 -25.95 -3.18 -23.92
C SER A 44 -25.64 -4.65 -23.70
N LYS A 45 -25.28 -5.33 -24.80
CA LYS A 45 -25.11 -6.78 -25.00
C LYS A 45 -24.21 -7.51 -23.97
N ASN A 46 -23.51 -6.78 -23.10
CA ASN A 46 -22.56 -7.29 -22.09
C ASN A 46 -22.87 -6.78 -20.66
N ARG A 47 -24.11 -6.99 -20.21
CA ARG A 47 -24.67 -6.49 -18.93
C ARG A 47 -23.86 -6.89 -17.68
N THR A 48 -23.16 -8.01 -17.71
CA THR A 48 -22.42 -8.60 -16.57
C THR A 48 -20.90 -8.52 -16.69
N ALA A 49 -20.35 -8.07 -17.83
CA ALA A 49 -18.92 -8.17 -18.09
C ALA A 49 -18.05 -7.41 -17.08
N ALA A 50 -18.53 -6.26 -16.56
CA ALA A 50 -17.80 -5.51 -15.55
C ALA A 50 -17.86 -6.17 -14.17
N PHE A 51 -18.99 -6.79 -13.82
CA PHE A 51 -19.15 -7.58 -12.60
C PHE A 51 -18.29 -8.85 -12.64
N GLU A 52 -18.30 -9.58 -13.76
CA GLU A 52 -17.48 -10.80 -13.96
C GLU A 52 -15.98 -10.50 -13.84
N ARG A 53 -15.52 -9.37 -14.41
CA ARG A 53 -14.14 -8.90 -14.24
C ARG A 53 -13.82 -8.60 -12.78
N GLN A 54 -14.69 -7.87 -12.09
CA GLN A 54 -14.46 -7.54 -10.67
C GLN A 54 -14.44 -8.80 -9.81
N LEU A 55 -15.33 -9.76 -10.07
CA LEU A 55 -15.37 -11.05 -9.40
C LEU A 55 -14.07 -11.84 -9.62
N LEU A 56 -13.54 -11.83 -10.84
CA LEU A 56 -12.24 -12.44 -11.17
C LEU A 56 -11.08 -11.78 -10.42
N TYR A 57 -11.13 -10.46 -10.18
CA TYR A 57 -10.09 -9.74 -9.45
C TYR A 57 -10.09 -9.97 -7.93
N VAL A 58 -11.21 -10.40 -7.32
CA VAL A 58 -11.28 -10.62 -5.86
C VAL A 58 -10.27 -11.67 -5.37
N PRO A 59 -10.16 -12.87 -5.96
CA PRO A 59 -9.12 -13.83 -5.61
C PRO A 59 -7.70 -13.28 -5.71
N PHE A 60 -7.40 -12.52 -6.76
CA PHE A 60 -6.08 -11.88 -6.92
C PHE A 60 -5.81 -10.85 -5.82
N ALA A 61 -6.81 -10.07 -5.42
CA ALA A 61 -6.70 -9.12 -4.32
C ALA A 61 -6.48 -9.82 -2.97
N ILE A 62 -7.17 -10.93 -2.71
CA ILE A 62 -6.97 -11.74 -1.50
C ILE A 62 -5.55 -12.33 -1.47
N LEU A 63 -5.09 -12.87 -2.60
CA LEU A 63 -3.73 -13.39 -2.74
C LEU A 63 -2.67 -12.30 -2.50
N ALA A 64 -2.86 -11.12 -3.10
CA ALA A 64 -1.97 -9.98 -2.92
C ALA A 64 -1.95 -9.49 -1.45
N CYS A 65 -3.11 -9.48 -0.78
CA CYS A 65 -3.22 -9.17 0.65
C CYS A 65 -2.44 -10.19 1.49
N TRP A 66 -2.61 -11.49 1.23
CA TRP A 66 -1.91 -12.56 1.94
C TRP A 66 -0.38 -12.49 1.73
N LEU A 67 0.07 -12.26 0.50
CA LEU A 67 1.50 -12.08 0.19
C LEU A 67 2.07 -10.87 0.93
N THR A 68 1.36 -9.74 0.90
CA THR A 68 1.81 -8.50 1.57
C THR A 68 1.86 -8.67 3.09
N TYR A 69 0.91 -9.39 3.68
CA TYR A 69 0.91 -9.71 5.11
C TYR A 69 2.14 -10.51 5.55
N ARG A 70 2.69 -11.35 4.66
CA ARG A 70 3.89 -12.14 4.92
C ARG A 70 5.20 -11.35 4.78
N LEU A 71 5.16 -10.14 4.20
CA LEU A 71 6.36 -9.34 3.99
C LEU A 71 6.90 -8.78 5.31
N ASN A 72 8.21 -8.90 5.49
CA ASN A 72 8.89 -8.25 6.60
C ASN A 72 9.07 -6.75 6.30
N LEU A 73 8.28 -5.92 6.98
CA LEU A 73 8.31 -4.45 6.84
C LEU A 73 9.71 -3.85 7.05
N ASP A 74 10.54 -4.41 7.94
CA ASP A 74 11.89 -3.90 8.15
C ASP A 74 12.80 -4.13 6.95
N GLN A 75 12.65 -5.27 6.27
CA GLN A 75 13.41 -5.57 5.05
C GLN A 75 12.95 -4.69 3.89
N VAL A 76 11.64 -4.53 3.73
CA VAL A 76 11.05 -3.64 2.71
C VAL A 76 11.52 -2.20 2.92
N ARG A 77 11.49 -1.71 4.16
CA ARG A 77 11.95 -0.36 4.50
C ARG A 77 13.43 -0.15 4.20
N LYS A 78 14.30 -1.14 4.39
CA LYS A 78 15.73 -1.03 4.02
C LYS A 78 15.93 -0.83 2.52
N GLN A 79 15.01 -1.32 1.70
CA GLN A 79 15.04 -1.22 0.24
C GLN A 79 14.24 -0.03 -0.31
N TRP A 80 13.82 0.92 0.55
CA TRP A 80 12.95 2.04 0.16
C TRP A 80 13.42 2.79 -1.09
N PHE A 81 14.74 3.03 -1.22
CA PHE A 81 15.30 3.78 -2.36
C PHE A 81 15.18 3.00 -3.66
N LYS A 82 15.39 1.68 -3.63
CA LYS A 82 15.20 0.80 -4.80
C LYS A 82 13.73 0.79 -5.22
N ILE A 83 12.82 0.64 -4.26
CA ILE A 83 11.37 0.65 -4.50
C ILE A 83 10.94 1.99 -5.13
N PHE A 84 11.49 3.09 -4.64
CA PHE A 84 11.23 4.43 -5.17
C PHE A 84 11.72 4.60 -6.61
N ILE A 85 12.96 4.21 -6.91
CA ILE A 85 13.51 4.25 -8.27
C ILE A 85 12.67 3.40 -9.22
N VAL A 86 12.34 2.17 -8.83
CA VAL A 86 11.52 1.27 -9.67
C VAL A 86 10.15 1.89 -9.94
N ALA A 87 9.51 2.47 -8.92
CA ALA A 87 8.22 3.14 -9.10
C ALA A 87 8.31 4.35 -10.03
N MET A 88 9.35 5.19 -9.90
CA MET A 88 9.59 6.29 -10.83
C MET A 88 9.84 5.79 -12.27
N ALA A 89 10.71 4.80 -12.43
CA ALA A 89 11.01 4.20 -13.73
C ALA A 89 9.74 3.66 -14.40
N LEU A 90 8.87 3.00 -13.63
CA LEU A 90 7.59 2.50 -14.14
C LEU A 90 6.64 3.63 -14.58
N MET A 91 6.61 4.75 -13.84
CA MET A 91 5.82 5.92 -14.24
C MET A 91 6.33 6.56 -15.53
N PHE A 92 7.64 6.59 -15.76
CA PHE A 92 8.21 7.01 -17.04
C PHE A 92 7.92 5.98 -18.14
N ALA A 93 8.04 4.69 -17.85
CA ALA A 93 7.76 3.62 -18.80
C ALA A 93 6.30 3.66 -19.31
N ALA A 94 5.34 4.02 -18.45
CA ALA A 94 3.94 4.20 -18.84
C ALA A 94 3.71 5.33 -19.88
N ARG A 95 4.70 6.20 -20.11
CA ARG A 95 4.66 7.24 -21.16
C ARG A 95 5.32 6.82 -22.46
N ILE A 96 5.99 5.66 -22.51
CA ILE A 96 6.67 5.18 -23.72
C ILE A 96 5.63 4.53 -24.64
N PRO A 97 5.51 4.97 -25.91
CA PRO A 97 4.65 4.31 -26.90
C PRO A 97 5.10 2.87 -27.12
N GLY A 98 4.17 1.93 -26.96
CA GLY A 98 4.42 0.49 -27.03
C GLY A 98 4.39 -0.23 -25.67
N ILE A 99 4.64 0.49 -24.56
CA ILE A 99 4.52 -0.04 -23.18
C ILE A 99 3.28 0.54 -22.49
N GLY A 100 3.08 1.85 -22.64
CA GLY A 100 1.92 2.55 -22.11
C GLY A 100 0.69 2.40 -23.01
N VAL A 101 -0.48 2.25 -22.39
CA VAL A 101 -1.78 2.26 -23.07
C VAL A 101 -2.53 3.54 -22.75
N THR A 102 -3.12 4.12 -23.79
CA THR A 102 -3.97 5.31 -23.68
C THR A 102 -5.38 4.91 -23.28
N VAL A 103 -5.80 5.33 -22.10
CA VAL A 103 -7.20 5.21 -21.65
C VAL A 103 -7.75 6.62 -21.48
N ASN A 104 -8.85 6.94 -22.15
CA ASN A 104 -9.47 8.29 -22.13
C ASN A 104 -8.47 9.42 -22.43
N GLY A 105 -7.56 9.24 -23.40
CA GLY A 105 -6.54 10.23 -23.77
C GLY A 105 -5.35 10.36 -22.80
N SER A 106 -5.27 9.52 -21.77
CA SER A 106 -4.24 9.59 -20.72
C SER A 106 -3.25 8.42 -20.78
N TRP A 107 -1.94 8.74 -20.78
CA TRP A 107 -0.81 7.80 -20.81
C TRP A 107 -0.31 7.48 -19.39
N ARG A 108 -1.09 6.68 -18.66
CA ARG A 108 -0.82 6.34 -17.24
C ARG A 108 -0.91 4.85 -16.91
N TRP A 109 -1.38 4.06 -17.87
CA TRP A 109 -1.67 2.65 -17.71
C TRP A 109 -0.63 1.82 -18.44
N ILE A 110 -0.17 0.75 -17.80
CA ILE A 110 0.65 -0.28 -18.42
C ILE A 110 -0.23 -1.51 -18.56
N ASP A 111 -0.41 -1.97 -19.79
CA ASP A 111 -1.20 -3.16 -20.05
C ASP A 111 -0.28 -4.38 -20.05
N LEU A 112 -0.46 -5.25 -19.05
CA LEU A 112 0.26 -6.51 -18.91
C LEU A 112 -0.53 -7.67 -19.55
N GLY A 113 -1.50 -7.36 -20.41
CA GLY A 113 -2.35 -8.32 -21.12
C GLY A 113 -3.53 -8.81 -20.27
N VAL A 114 -3.25 -9.28 -19.05
CA VAL A 114 -4.28 -9.80 -18.11
C VAL A 114 -4.74 -8.72 -17.14
N ILE A 115 -3.82 -7.84 -16.74
CA ILE A 115 -4.07 -6.76 -15.79
C ILE A 115 -3.56 -5.44 -16.36
N ARG A 116 -4.30 -4.37 -16.09
CA ARG A 116 -3.83 -3.01 -16.35
C ARG A 116 -3.35 -2.42 -15.05
N LEU A 117 -2.05 -2.21 -14.95
CA LEU A 117 -1.44 -1.61 -13.77
C LEU A 117 -1.28 -0.11 -13.97
N GLN A 118 -1.78 0.67 -13.01
CA GLN A 118 -1.58 2.11 -13.00
C GLN A 118 -0.26 2.42 -12.29
N ALA A 119 0.71 2.98 -13.02
CA ALA A 119 2.05 3.21 -12.47
C ALA A 119 2.03 4.14 -11.23
N SER A 120 1.07 5.06 -11.14
CA SER A 120 0.91 5.95 -9.98
C SER A 120 0.45 5.24 -8.70
N ASP A 121 -0.18 4.06 -8.80
CA ASP A 121 -0.56 3.30 -7.61
C ASP A 121 0.66 2.74 -6.89
N LEU A 122 1.63 2.22 -7.66
CA LEU A 122 2.92 1.80 -7.13
C LEU A 122 3.74 2.99 -6.62
N GLY A 123 3.66 4.14 -7.31
CA GLY A 123 4.25 5.40 -6.86
C GLY A 123 3.77 5.84 -5.47
N LYS A 124 2.47 5.75 -5.18
CA LYS A 124 1.91 6.07 -3.86
C LYS A 124 2.49 5.19 -2.75
N ILE A 125 2.58 3.88 -2.98
CA ILE A 125 3.14 2.94 -2.00
C ILE A 125 4.64 3.24 -1.76
N ALA A 126 5.39 3.44 -2.83
CA ALA A 126 6.81 3.77 -2.76
C ALA A 126 7.06 5.09 -2.01
N LEU A 127 6.22 6.10 -2.24
CA LEU A 127 6.28 7.38 -1.54
C LEU A 127 6.03 7.21 -0.04
N VAL A 128 5.00 6.47 0.36
CA VAL A 128 4.70 6.22 1.78
C VAL A 128 5.87 5.52 2.48
N ILE A 129 6.45 4.49 1.85
CA ILE A 129 7.60 3.77 2.41
C ILE A 129 8.82 4.69 2.51
N GLY A 130 9.11 5.46 1.45
CA GLY A 130 10.24 6.38 1.41
C GLY A 130 10.14 7.51 2.43
N LEU A 131 8.98 8.18 2.49
CA LEU A 131 8.72 9.25 3.46
C LEU A 131 8.76 8.71 4.89
N ALA A 132 8.15 7.56 5.17
CA ALA A 132 8.21 6.94 6.49
C ALA A 132 9.65 6.65 6.92
N HIS A 133 10.51 6.18 6.01
CA HIS A 133 11.93 5.97 6.29
C HIS A 133 12.69 7.28 6.52
N LEU A 134 12.47 8.28 5.65
CA LEU A 134 13.14 9.58 5.72
C LEU A 134 12.80 10.30 7.02
N LEU A 135 11.51 10.41 7.36
CA LEU A 135 11.05 11.04 8.60
C LEU A 135 11.58 10.30 9.84
N ALA A 136 11.56 8.96 9.84
CA ALA A 136 12.10 8.18 10.94
C ALA A 136 13.61 8.37 11.13
N ASN A 137 14.37 8.67 10.07
CA ASN A 137 15.79 8.98 10.16
C ASN A 137 16.04 10.44 10.54
N MET A 138 15.24 11.37 10.03
CA MET A 138 15.31 12.79 10.40
C MET A 138 15.01 12.97 11.89
N GLN A 139 13.96 12.34 12.41
CA GLN A 139 13.67 12.35 13.85
C GLN A 139 14.87 11.85 14.67
N ARG A 140 15.57 10.81 14.19
CA ARG A 140 16.78 10.29 14.83
C ARG A 140 17.96 11.27 14.81
N HIS A 141 18.10 12.08 13.77
CA HIS A 141 19.16 13.09 13.67
C HIS A 141 18.81 14.39 14.41
N THR A 142 17.56 14.83 14.37
CA THR A 142 17.10 16.06 15.02
C THR A 142 17.06 15.93 16.55
N LEU A 143 16.78 14.74 17.09
CA LEU A 143 16.85 14.49 18.55
C LEU A 143 18.27 14.55 19.14
N GLY A 144 19.32 14.66 18.30
CA GLY A 144 20.68 15.00 18.74
C GLY A 144 20.88 16.48 19.05
N LEU A 145 19.97 17.35 18.60
CA LEU A 145 19.90 18.76 19.00
C LEU A 145 18.76 18.91 20.00
N LYS A 146 19.12 19.20 21.25
CA LYS A 146 18.20 19.48 22.36
C LYS A 146 17.04 20.39 21.92
N PHE A 147 15.88 19.82 21.61
CA PHE A 147 14.63 20.57 21.50
C PHE A 147 13.62 19.97 22.47
N ASN A 148 13.48 20.64 23.61
CA ASN A 148 12.61 20.31 24.74
C ASN A 148 11.11 20.59 24.47
N VAL A 149 10.71 20.74 23.20
CA VAL A 149 9.40 21.32 22.82
C VAL A 149 8.42 20.27 22.27
N PHE A 150 8.87 19.06 21.96
CA PHE A 150 8.01 17.99 21.46
C PHE A 150 8.18 16.67 22.25
N GLN A 151 7.94 16.72 23.55
CA GLN A 151 7.52 15.54 24.32
C GLN A 151 6.02 15.27 24.08
N LEU A 152 5.63 14.91 22.85
CA LEU A 152 4.26 14.47 22.54
C LEU A 152 4.04 12.96 22.78
N SER A 153 4.96 12.29 23.45
CA SER A 153 4.77 10.91 23.87
C SER A 153 5.61 10.62 25.11
N ASP A 154 4.96 10.23 26.21
CA ASP A 154 5.60 9.72 27.43
C ASP A 154 6.30 8.37 27.22
N ARG A 155 6.45 7.92 25.97
CA ARG A 155 7.16 6.70 25.64
C ARG A 155 8.65 7.01 25.58
N GLU A 156 9.37 6.43 26.54
CA GLU A 156 10.84 6.32 26.54
C GLU A 156 11.34 6.12 25.10
N PRO A 157 12.24 7.00 24.60
CA PRO A 157 12.70 6.91 23.22
C PRO A 157 13.31 5.53 22.99
N TYR A 158 12.82 4.83 21.97
CA TYR A 158 13.36 3.53 21.58
C TYR A 158 14.85 3.71 21.21
N LEU A 159 15.73 3.44 22.17
CA LEU A 159 17.17 3.38 21.98
C LEU A 159 17.47 2.13 21.15
N PHE A 160 17.27 2.23 19.83
CA PHE A 160 17.79 1.26 18.88
C PHE A 160 19.31 1.41 18.88
N THR A 161 19.97 0.60 19.72
CA THR A 161 21.42 0.50 19.78
C THR A 161 21.96 0.19 18.38
N ARG A 162 22.90 1.02 17.90
CA ARG A 162 23.74 0.66 16.76
C ARG A 162 24.54 -0.58 17.19
N ARG A 163 24.32 -1.71 16.52
CA ARG A 163 25.43 -2.64 16.29
C ARG A 163 26.24 -2.11 15.12
#